data_AF-A0A6V7JXB1-F1
#
_entry.id   AF-A0A6V7JXB1-F1
#
_cell.length_a   1.000
_cell.length_b   1.000
_cell.length_c   1.000
_cell.angle_alpha   90.00
_cell.angle_beta   90.00
_cell.angle_gamma   90.00
#
_symmetry.space_group_name_H-M   'P 1'
#
loop_
_entity.id
_entity.type
_entity.pdbx_description
1 polymer ?
#
loop_
_entity_poly.entity_id
_entity_poly.type
_entity_poly.pdbx_seq_one_letter_code
_entity_poly.pdbx_strand_id
1 'polypeptide(L)'
;AQETESLKIQYTKLLDAYGCLGVLQLNAGENTLLYLVLVTGCFSVGKIGDSEIFRVTQTHFVPLHYTQGSEDRVSEVRKVLNSGTFYFSWSAGQQDALDITLSVQRRYKSTITDNRFF
;
A
#
# COMPACT_ATOMS: atom_id res chain seq x y z
N ALA A 1 16.69 14.60 -10.48
CA ALA A 1 16.01 15.57 -9.58
C ALA A 1 15.66 16.87 -10.30
N GLN A 2 16.60 17.51 -11.01
CA GLN A 2 16.40 18.84 -11.62
C GLN A 2 15.38 18.87 -12.78
N GLU A 3 15.28 17.81 -13.60
CA GLU A 3 14.32 17.75 -14.74
C GLU A 3 12.85 17.68 -14.30
N THR A 4 12.57 17.12 -13.13
CA THR A 4 11.19 16.92 -12.63
C THR A 4 10.66 18.08 -11.78
N GLU A 5 11.52 19.03 -11.39
CA GLU A 5 11.15 20.13 -10.49
C GLU A 5 10.17 21.11 -11.15
N SER A 6 10.39 21.43 -12.44
CA SER A 6 9.53 22.32 -13.23
C SER A 6 8.12 21.74 -13.44
N LEU A 7 8.00 20.43 -13.49
CA LEU A 7 6.72 19.73 -13.66
C LEU A 7 5.88 19.75 -12.39
N LYS A 8 6.48 19.83 -11.19
CA LYS A 8 5.74 19.83 -9.91
C LYS A 8 4.66 20.93 -9.85
N ILE A 9 4.91 22.08 -10.45
CA ILE A 9 4.00 23.23 -10.48
C ILE A 9 2.71 22.90 -11.26
N GLN A 10 2.77 21.95 -12.19
CA GLN A 10 1.63 21.51 -13.01
C GLN A 10 0.76 20.46 -12.29
N TYR A 11 1.22 19.91 -11.16
CA TYR A 11 0.49 18.89 -10.41
C TYR A 11 -0.15 19.48 -9.15
N THR A 12 -1.34 19.00 -8.82
CA THR A 12 -1.98 19.28 -7.53
C THR A 12 -1.69 18.12 -6.59
N LYS A 13 -1.35 18.42 -5.33
CA LYS A 13 -1.22 17.40 -4.29
C LYS A 13 -2.54 16.63 -4.17
N LEU A 14 -2.47 15.31 -4.29
CA LEU A 14 -3.61 14.44 -4.14
C LEU A 14 -3.93 14.19 -2.66
N LEU A 15 -3.02 13.53 -1.93
CA LEU A 15 -3.09 13.27 -0.49
C LEU A 15 -1.73 12.78 0.04
N ASP A 16 -1.57 12.76 1.37
CA ASP A 16 -0.43 12.10 2.04
C ASP A 16 -0.78 10.64 2.35
N ALA A 17 0.17 9.74 2.13
CA ALA A 17 0.00 8.31 2.39
C ALA A 17 1.27 7.72 3.03
N TYR A 18 1.07 6.72 3.89
CA TYR A 18 2.15 5.93 4.50
C TYR A 18 2.72 4.87 3.56
N GLY A 19 1.95 4.45 2.56
CA GLY A 19 2.37 3.45 1.59
C GLY A 19 1.43 3.36 0.40
N CYS A 20 1.94 2.82 -0.72
CA CYS A 20 1.17 2.53 -1.92
C CYS A 20 1.09 1.01 -2.09
N LEU A 21 -0.11 0.44 -2.07
CA LEU A 21 -0.33 -1.00 -2.23
C LEU A 21 -0.36 -1.41 -3.72
N GLY A 22 -0.56 -0.45 -4.61
CA GLY A 22 -0.61 -0.67 -6.06
C GLY A 22 -1.97 -0.32 -6.66
N VAL A 23 -2.21 -0.83 -7.87
CA VAL A 23 -3.46 -0.59 -8.61
C VAL A 23 -4.36 -1.82 -8.50
N LEU A 24 -5.53 -1.63 -7.91
CA LEU A 24 -6.60 -2.62 -7.91
C LEU A 24 -7.39 -2.51 -9.22
N GLN A 25 -7.54 -3.64 -9.89
CA GLN A 25 -8.41 -3.79 -11.04
C GLN A 25 -9.72 -4.49 -10.63
N LEU A 26 -10.86 -3.87 -10.94
CA LEU A 26 -12.19 -4.45 -10.74
C LEU A 26 -12.94 -4.55 -12.07
N ASN A 27 -13.57 -5.69 -12.30
CA ASN A 27 -14.42 -5.91 -13.47
C ASN A 27 -15.86 -5.51 -13.13
N ALA A 28 -16.42 -4.61 -13.93
CA ALA A 28 -17.72 -3.97 -13.74
C ALA A 28 -18.61 -4.20 -14.97
N GLY A 29 -19.01 -5.44 -15.20
CA GLY A 29 -19.63 -5.85 -16.46
C GLY A 29 -18.59 -5.86 -17.58
N GLU A 30 -18.80 -5.09 -18.64
CA GLU A 30 -17.84 -4.92 -19.74
C GLU A 30 -16.75 -3.89 -19.43
N ASN A 31 -16.91 -3.10 -18.36
CA ASN A 31 -15.95 -2.06 -17.99
C ASN A 31 -14.90 -2.59 -17.01
N THR A 32 -13.67 -2.09 -17.15
CA THR A 32 -12.60 -2.29 -16.18
C THR A 32 -12.40 -1.01 -15.38
N LEU A 33 -12.55 -1.09 -14.06
CA LEU A 33 -12.31 0.02 -13.15
C LEU A 33 -10.94 -0.16 -12.48
N LEU A 34 -10.12 0.88 -12.54
CA LEU A 34 -8.81 0.91 -11.92
C LEU A 34 -8.83 1.86 -10.72
N TYR A 35 -8.27 1.43 -9.60
CA TYR A 35 -8.12 2.22 -8.38
C TYR A 35 -6.69 2.15 -7.88
N LEU A 36 -6.04 3.29 -7.65
CA LEU A 36 -4.79 3.35 -6.89
C LEU A 36 -5.12 3.23 -5.40
N VAL A 37 -4.54 2.25 -4.73
CA VAL A 37 -4.81 1.94 -3.31
C VAL A 37 -3.65 2.44 -2.45
N LEU A 38 -3.98 3.33 -1.52
CA LEU A 38 -3.03 4.02 -0.64
C LEU A 38 -3.34 3.72 0.82
N VAL A 39 -2.31 3.47 1.63
CA VAL A 39 -2.43 3.39 3.08
C VAL A 39 -2.41 4.82 3.64
N THR A 40 -3.52 5.27 4.22
CA THR A 40 -3.65 6.62 4.80
C THR A 40 -3.75 6.60 6.32
N GLY A 41 -3.79 5.41 6.92
CA GLY A 41 -3.72 5.23 8.36
C GLY A 41 -3.07 3.91 8.71
N CYS A 42 -2.12 3.96 9.63
CA CYS A 42 -1.49 2.81 10.24
C CYS A 42 -0.95 3.20 11.62
N PHE A 43 -0.65 2.22 12.47
CA PHE A 43 0.08 2.47 13.71
C PHE A 43 1.14 1.41 13.95
N SER A 44 2.23 1.81 14.61
CA SER A 44 3.31 0.91 15.00
C SER A 44 2.80 -0.09 16.04
N VAL A 45 3.00 -1.38 15.79
CA VAL A 45 2.69 -2.47 16.72
C VAL A 45 3.92 -2.99 17.46
N GLY A 46 5.10 -2.48 17.12
CA GLY A 46 6.36 -2.87 17.76
C GLY A 46 7.54 -2.82 16.79
N LYS A 47 8.71 -3.13 17.33
CA LYS A 47 9.98 -3.14 16.59
C LYS A 47 10.64 -4.51 16.68
N ILE A 48 11.29 -4.91 15.59
CA ILE A 48 12.14 -6.09 15.50
C ILE A 48 13.46 -5.65 14.87
N GLY A 49 14.53 -5.60 15.66
CA GLY A 49 15.77 -4.94 15.25
C GLY A 49 15.50 -3.48 14.89
N ASP A 50 16.00 -3.04 13.73
CA ASP A 50 15.82 -1.67 13.22
C ASP A 50 14.56 -1.49 12.37
N SER A 51 13.69 -2.50 12.31
CA SER A 51 12.44 -2.45 11.55
C SER A 51 11.25 -2.26 12.47
N GLU A 52 10.48 -1.22 12.20
CA GLU A 52 9.20 -0.96 12.83
C GLU A 52 8.09 -1.65 12.03
N ILE A 53 7.20 -2.34 12.75
CA ILE A 53 6.08 -3.06 12.16
C ILE A 53 4.84 -2.22 12.33
N PHE A 54 4.15 -1.94 11.23
CA PHE A 54 2.94 -1.14 11.19
C PHE A 54 1.74 -2.02 10.87
N ARG A 55 0.64 -1.79 11.58
CA ARG A 55 -0.68 -2.34 11.27
C ARG A 55 -1.47 -1.33 10.45
N VAL A 56 -1.97 -1.74 9.29
CA VAL A 56 -2.85 -0.90 8.46
C VAL A 56 -4.20 -0.75 9.14
N THR A 57 -4.70 0.49 9.22
CA THR A 57 -6.02 0.82 9.79
C THR A 57 -6.93 1.53 8.81
N GLN A 58 -6.36 2.24 7.83
CA GLN A 58 -7.14 3.00 6.87
C GLN A 58 -6.48 3.01 5.49
N THR A 59 -7.29 2.78 4.47
CA THR A 59 -6.93 2.83 3.06
C THR A 59 -7.82 3.78 2.28
N HIS A 60 -7.21 4.45 1.30
CA HIS A 60 -7.88 5.31 0.35
C HIS A 60 -7.75 4.73 -1.07
N PHE A 61 -8.83 4.83 -1.84
CA PHE A 61 -8.94 4.24 -3.18
C PHE A 61 -9.20 5.38 -4.15
N VAL A 62 -8.18 5.74 -4.91
CA VAL A 62 -8.24 6.84 -5.88
C VAL A 62 -8.65 6.24 -7.23
N PRO A 63 -9.81 6.61 -7.81
CA PRO A 63 -10.20 6.12 -9.12
C PRO A 63 -9.22 6.64 -10.19
N LEU A 64 -8.74 5.75 -11.05
CA LEU A 64 -7.89 6.06 -12.21
C LEU A 64 -8.72 6.12 -13.51
N HIS A 65 -10.01 6.38 -13.39
CA HIS A 65 -10.97 6.44 -14.48
C HIS A 65 -11.90 7.64 -14.27
N TYR A 66 -12.48 8.14 -15.36
CA TYR A 66 -13.40 9.29 -15.30
C TYR A 66 -14.77 8.82 -14.79
N THR A 67 -15.15 9.20 -13.57
CA THR A 67 -16.43 8.83 -12.96
C THR A 67 -17.46 9.95 -13.11
N GLN A 68 -18.50 9.74 -13.93
CA GLN A 68 -19.78 10.45 -13.75
C GLN A 68 -20.70 9.56 -12.92
N GLY A 69 -20.90 9.93 -11.64
CA GLY A 69 -21.85 9.26 -10.74
C GLY A 69 -21.58 7.77 -10.53
N SER A 70 -20.60 7.40 -9.69
CA SER A 70 -20.33 5.99 -9.39
C SER A 70 -20.68 5.59 -7.96
N GLU A 71 -21.34 4.45 -7.84
CA GLU A 71 -21.53 3.66 -6.61
C GLU A 71 -20.17 3.23 -6.01
N ASP A 72 -20.03 3.14 -4.68
CA ASP A 72 -18.78 2.73 -4.02
C ASP A 72 -18.53 1.21 -4.15
N ARG A 73 -18.03 0.80 -5.32
CA ARG A 73 -17.75 -0.61 -5.68
C ARG A 73 -16.55 -1.21 -4.96
N VAL A 74 -15.79 -0.41 -4.22
CA VAL A 74 -14.62 -0.87 -3.45
C VAL A 74 -14.90 -0.98 -1.96
N SER A 75 -16.14 -0.73 -1.51
CA SER A 75 -16.52 -0.71 -0.10
C SER A 75 -16.15 -1.98 0.66
N GLU A 76 -16.43 -3.16 0.10
CA GLU A 76 -16.07 -4.45 0.74
C GLU A 76 -14.56 -4.69 0.75
N VAL A 77 -13.84 -4.34 -0.32
CA VAL A 77 -12.37 -4.45 -0.36
C VAL A 77 -11.76 -3.51 0.67
N ARG A 78 -12.28 -2.28 0.78
CA ARG A 78 -11.87 -1.30 1.78
C ARG A 78 -12.11 -1.82 3.21
N LYS A 79 -13.25 -2.46 3.48
CA LYS A 79 -13.51 -3.11 4.78
C LYS A 79 -12.48 -4.18 5.10
N VAL A 80 -12.14 -5.03 4.13
CA VAL A 80 -11.11 -6.07 4.29
C VAL A 80 -9.76 -5.43 4.59
N LEU A 81 -9.28 -4.49 3.77
CA LEU A 81 -7.98 -3.84 3.99
C LEU A 81 -7.90 -3.06 5.31
N ASN A 82 -9.04 -2.55 5.80
CA ASN A 82 -9.14 -1.83 7.06
C ASN A 82 -9.55 -2.71 8.25
N SER A 83 -9.61 -4.04 8.09
CA SER A 83 -9.91 -4.99 9.18
C SER A 83 -8.86 -5.00 10.28
N GLY A 84 -7.69 -4.44 9.98
CA GLY A 84 -6.51 -4.49 10.83
C GLY A 84 -5.87 -5.87 10.87
N THR A 85 -5.94 -6.65 9.80
CA THR A 85 -5.17 -7.89 9.65
C THR A 85 -3.96 -7.74 8.72
N PHE A 86 -3.72 -6.55 8.19
CA PHE A 86 -2.64 -6.26 7.26
C PHE A 86 -1.51 -5.50 7.96
N TYR A 87 -0.28 -5.90 7.66
CA TYR A 87 0.92 -5.38 8.28
C TYR A 87 1.99 -5.12 7.23
N PHE A 88 2.88 -4.19 7.52
CA PHE A 88 4.11 -3.97 6.75
C PHE A 88 5.22 -3.55 7.69
N SER A 89 6.46 -3.74 7.26
CA SER A 89 7.65 -3.26 7.95
C SER A 89 8.20 -2.01 7.29
N TRP A 90 8.73 -1.09 8.08
CA TRP A 90 9.51 0.04 7.58
C TRP A 90 10.75 0.24 8.45
N SER A 91 11.86 0.66 7.82
CA SER A 91 13.06 1.06 8.52
C SER A 91 13.50 2.43 8.01
N ALA A 92 13.92 3.29 8.92
CA ALA A 92 14.49 4.60 8.60
C ALA A 92 15.96 4.53 8.14
N GLY A 93 16.62 3.38 8.34
CA GLY A 93 18.04 3.20 8.06
C GLY A 93 18.36 2.93 6.60
N GLN A 94 19.66 2.75 6.31
CA GLN A 94 20.14 2.33 4.98
C GLN A 94 19.94 0.82 4.72
N GLN A 95 19.55 0.05 5.74
CA GLN A 95 19.26 -1.36 5.59
C GLN A 95 17.81 -1.56 5.15
N ASP A 96 17.59 -2.61 4.36
CA ASP A 96 16.26 -3.01 3.95
C ASP A 96 15.40 -3.33 5.18
N ALA A 97 14.14 -2.91 5.13
CA ALA A 97 13.19 -3.26 6.16
C ALA A 97 12.99 -4.79 6.21
N LEU A 98 12.70 -5.29 7.41
CA LEU A 98 12.49 -6.71 7.68
C LEU A 98 11.35 -7.31 6.84
N ASP A 99 11.63 -8.13 5.83
CA ASP A 99 10.59 -8.79 5.04
C ASP A 99 9.74 -9.76 5.89
N ILE A 100 8.59 -9.28 6.37
CA ILE A 100 7.67 -10.03 7.24
C ILE A 100 6.88 -11.13 6.52
N THR A 101 7.00 -11.28 5.21
CA THR A 101 6.46 -12.45 4.49
C THR A 101 7.29 -13.72 4.79
N LEU A 102 8.54 -13.55 5.23
CA LEU A 102 9.45 -14.64 5.54
C LEU A 102 9.48 -14.96 7.03
N SER A 103 9.36 -16.24 7.36
CA SER A 103 9.71 -16.72 8.71
C SER A 103 11.21 -16.57 8.95
N VAL A 104 11.60 -16.42 10.21
CA VAL A 104 13.01 -16.29 10.62
C VAL A 104 13.87 -17.41 10.03
N GLN A 105 13.39 -18.66 10.08
CA GLN A 105 14.12 -19.81 9.54
C GLN A 105 14.28 -19.75 8.01
N ARG A 106 13.30 -19.21 7.28
CA ARG A 106 13.39 -19.05 5.82
C ARG A 106 14.39 -17.97 5.43
N ARG A 107 14.48 -16.88 6.19
CA ARG A 107 15.45 -15.80 5.92
C ARG A 107 16.91 -16.25 5.96
N TYR A 108 17.23 -17.28 6.76
CA TYR A 108 18.57 -17.88 6.75
C TYR A 108 18.90 -18.64 5.46
N LYS A 109 17.89 -18.99 4.65
CA LYS A 109 18.04 -19.78 3.41
C LYS A 109 17.81 -18.98 2.14
N SER A 110 16.97 -17.95 2.21
CA SER A 110 16.59 -17.14 1.06
C SER A 110 16.15 -15.74 1.49
N THR A 111 16.44 -14.76 0.65
CA THR A 111 15.96 -13.38 0.74
C THR A 111 14.81 -13.10 -0.23
N ILE A 112 14.28 -14.13 -0.92
CA ILE A 112 13.17 -14.00 -1.85
C ILE A 112 11.86 -13.96 -1.07
N THR A 113 11.08 -12.90 -1.27
CA THR A 113 9.74 -12.72 -0.69
C THR A 113 8.84 -13.93 -0.95
N ASP A 114 8.08 -14.34 0.07
CA ASP A 114 7.14 -15.45 -0.03
C ASP A 114 5.78 -14.95 -0.50
N ASN A 115 5.51 -15.11 -1.80
CA ASN A 115 4.29 -14.64 -2.46
C ASN A 115 2.98 -15.25 -1.91
N ARG A 116 3.05 -16.26 -1.03
CA ARG A 116 1.85 -16.80 -0.35
C ARG A 116 1.37 -15.89 0.79
N PHE A 117 2.23 -14.99 1.26
CA PHE A 117 1.96 -14.05 2.36
C PHE A 117 2.13 -12.59 1.93
N PHE A 118 2.22 -12.34 0.62
CA PHE A 118 2.30 -11.01 0.03
C PHE A 118 0.92 -10.51 -0.37
#